data_AF-A0A382ZKK3-F1
#
_entry.id   AF-A0A382ZKK3-F1
#
_cell.length_a   1.000
_cell.length_b   1.000
_cell.length_c   1.000
_cell.angle_alpha   90.00
_cell.angle_beta   90.00
_cell.angle_gamma   90.00
#
_symmetry.space_group_name_H-M   'P 1'
#
loop_
_entity.id
_entity.type
_entity.pdbx_description
1 polymer ?
#
loop_
_entity_poly.entity_id
_entity_poly.type
_entity_poly.pdbx_seq_one_letter_code
_entity_poly.pdbx_strand_id
1 'polypeptide(L)'
;MANKPSLAVLLLGLALLILRPVGSEQHTPNGESITASDLRRDVNFLASDDMRGRLVGTPENDSAAEYIEQRFEQFGVKPIGQNL
;
A
#
# COMPACT_ATOMS: atom_id res chain seq x y z
N MET A 1 9.28 -53.48 -3.55
CA MET A 1 9.34 -53.29 -5.02
C MET A 1 9.11 -51.82 -5.29
N ALA A 2 10.15 -51.08 -5.70
CA ALA A 2 10.08 -49.62 -5.83
C ALA A 2 9.63 -49.26 -7.25
N ASN A 3 8.47 -48.59 -7.35
CA ASN A 3 7.91 -48.15 -8.62
C ASN A 3 8.72 -46.95 -9.13
N LYS A 4 9.65 -47.21 -10.06
CA LYS A 4 10.44 -46.15 -10.71
C LYS A 4 9.52 -45.41 -11.68
N PRO A 5 9.30 -44.09 -11.51
CA PRO A 5 8.42 -43.35 -12.42
C PRO A 5 8.99 -43.38 -13.84
N SER A 6 8.12 -43.67 -14.82
CA SER A 6 8.50 -43.71 -16.23
C SER A 6 8.93 -42.32 -16.72
N LEU A 7 9.85 -42.25 -17.68
CA LEU A 7 10.38 -41.00 -18.22
C LEU A 7 9.28 -40.04 -18.69
N ALA A 8 8.17 -40.59 -19.23
CA ALA A 8 7.02 -39.81 -19.65
C ALA A 8 6.31 -39.09 -18.49
N VAL A 9 6.27 -39.70 -17.30
CA VAL A 9 5.68 -39.12 -16.08
C VAL A 9 6.57 -38.01 -15.55
N LEU A 10 7.89 -38.18 -15.61
CA LEU A 10 8.86 -37.15 -15.27
C LEU A 10 8.79 -35.95 -16.24
N LEU A 11 8.65 -36.21 -17.55
CA LEU A 11 8.51 -35.16 -18.56
C LEU A 11 7.18 -34.40 -18.46
N LEU A 12 6.09 -35.10 -18.18
CA LEU A 12 4.78 -34.47 -17.96
C LEU A 12 4.75 -33.65 -16.67
N GLY A 13 5.36 -34.17 -15.60
CA GLY A 13 5.54 -33.43 -14.35
C GLY A 13 6.42 -32.20 -14.52
N LEU A 14 7.46 -32.29 -15.36
CA LEU A 14 8.32 -31.16 -15.70
C LEU A 14 7.57 -30.11 -16.54
N ALA A 15 6.78 -30.53 -17.52
CA ALA A 15 5.96 -29.64 -18.34
C ALA A 15 4.90 -28.86 -17.52
N LEU A 16 4.29 -29.50 -16.51
CA LEU A 16 3.37 -28.83 -15.58
C LEU A 16 4.07 -27.79 -14.67
N LEU A 17 5.38 -27.90 -14.46
CA LEU A 17 6.13 -26.93 -13.65
C LEU A 17 6.39 -25.62 -14.40
N ILE A 18 6.45 -25.65 -15.73
CA ILE A 18 6.74 -24.50 -16.60
C ILE A 18 5.45 -23.70 -16.90
N LEU A 19 4.29 -24.34 -16.83
CA LEU A 19 2.98 -23.72 -17.07
C LEU A 19 2.42 -22.99 -15.82
N ARG A 20 3.29 -22.28 -15.10
CA ARG A 20 2.84 -21.29 -14.12
C ARG A 20 2.21 -20.15 -14.92
N PRO A 21 0.92 -19.79 -14.73
CA PRO A 21 0.42 -18.56 -15.31
C PRO A 21 1.27 -17.43 -14.72
N VAL A 22 2.12 -16.84 -15.55
CA VAL A 22 2.84 -15.60 -15.23
C VAL A 22 1.84 -14.47 -15.37
N GLY A 23 0.84 -14.52 -14.50
CA GLY A 23 -0.21 -13.55 -14.34
C GLY A 23 -0.17 -13.06 -12.92
N SER A 24 1.00 -12.61 -12.45
CA SER A 24 0.97 -11.52 -11.50
C SER A 24 0.53 -10.31 -12.32
N GLU A 25 -0.78 -10.17 -12.53
CA GLU A 25 -1.33 -8.83 -12.51
C GLU A 25 -0.83 -8.26 -11.19
N GLN A 26 0.21 -7.44 -11.27
CA GLN A 26 0.38 -6.43 -10.26
C GLN A 26 -0.94 -5.67 -10.31
N HIS A 27 -1.88 -6.05 -9.45
CA HIS A 27 -2.60 -5.04 -8.71
C HIS A 27 -1.51 -4.20 -8.04
N THR A 28 -0.88 -3.32 -8.82
CA THR A 28 -0.67 -2.00 -8.29
C THR A 28 -2.09 -1.56 -8.01
N PRO A 29 -2.46 -1.28 -6.75
CA PRO A 29 -3.64 -0.51 -6.51
C PRO A 29 -3.35 0.87 -7.12
N ASN A 30 -3.48 1.01 -8.43
CA ASN A 30 -3.66 2.30 -9.09
C ASN A 30 -5.06 2.86 -8.76
N GLY A 31 -5.75 2.29 -7.75
CA GLY A 31 -7.19 2.07 -7.78
C GLY A 31 -8.01 2.82 -6.73
N GLU A 32 -7.39 3.57 -5.83
CA GLU A 32 -8.00 4.82 -5.39
C GLU A 32 -7.21 5.92 -6.07
N SER A 33 -7.64 6.26 -7.29
CA SER A 33 -7.10 7.42 -7.99
C SER A 33 -7.32 8.62 -7.09
N ILE A 34 -6.25 9.18 -6.52
CA ILE A 34 -6.32 10.44 -5.78
C ILE A 34 -6.98 11.46 -6.71
N THR A 35 -8.17 11.91 -6.34
CA THR A 35 -8.96 12.81 -7.16
C THR A 35 -8.64 14.26 -6.84
N ALA A 36 -9.03 15.16 -7.74
CA ALA A 36 -8.97 16.59 -7.44
C ALA A 36 -9.82 16.97 -6.21
N SER A 37 -10.92 16.25 -5.93
CA SER A 37 -11.71 16.43 -4.71
C SER A 37 -10.95 16.04 -3.45
N ASP A 38 -10.20 14.94 -3.48
CA ASP A 38 -9.39 14.50 -2.34
C ASP A 38 -8.32 15.54 -2.01
N LEU A 39 -7.60 16.01 -3.03
CA LEU A 39 -6.59 17.05 -2.86
C LEU A 39 -7.20 18.36 -2.33
N ARG A 40 -8.36 18.78 -2.84
CA ARG A 40 -9.04 19.99 -2.35
C ARG A 40 -9.45 19.84 -0.89
N ARG A 41 -9.97 18.67 -0.49
CA ARG A 41 -10.32 18.41 0.91
C ARG A 41 -9.10 18.52 1.81
N ASP A 42 -8.01 17.88 1.42
CA ASP A 42 -6.79 17.85 2.21
C ASP A 42 -6.15 19.25 2.33
N VAL A 43 -6.11 20.02 1.24
CA VAL A 43 -5.65 21.42 1.25
C VAL A 43 -6.55 22.31 2.10
N ASN A 44 -7.87 22.21 1.93
CA ASN A 44 -8.82 23.05 2.68
C ASN A 44 -8.74 22.81 4.19
N PHE A 45 -8.56 21.55 4.61
CA PHE A 45 -8.39 21.24 6.02
C PHE A 45 -7.08 21.84 6.56
N LEU A 46 -5.94 21.56 5.90
CA LEU A 46 -4.62 22.00 6.34
C LEU A 46 -4.41 23.53 6.26
N ALA A 47 -5.20 24.22 5.44
CA ALA A 47 -5.20 25.67 5.29
C ALA A 47 -6.42 26.34 5.94
N SER A 48 -7.22 25.61 6.73
CA SER A 48 -8.37 26.17 7.43
C SER A 48 -7.95 27.18 8.50
N ASP A 49 -8.86 28.10 8.84
CA ASP A 49 -8.64 29.09 9.91
C ASP A 49 -8.37 28.42 11.26
N ASP A 50 -8.94 27.24 11.49
CA ASP A 50 -8.74 26.43 12.71
C ASP A 50 -7.26 26.02 12.90
N MET A 51 -6.50 25.92 11.80
CA MET A 51 -5.08 25.58 11.87
C MET A 51 -4.22 26.73 12.37
N ARG A 52 -4.66 28.00 12.31
CA ARG A 52 -3.98 29.20 12.89
C ARG A 52 -2.44 29.32 12.65
N GLY A 53 -1.87 28.56 11.73
CA GLY A 53 -0.43 28.34 11.58
C GLY A 53 0.09 27.05 12.25
N ARG A 54 1.14 26.44 11.70
CA ARG A 54 1.67 25.15 12.15
C ARG A 54 3.13 25.26 12.58
N LEU A 55 3.42 26.17 13.51
CA LEU A 55 4.77 26.30 14.06
C LEU A 55 5.08 25.07 14.90
N VAL A 56 6.34 24.59 14.87
CA VAL A 56 6.74 23.40 15.63
C VAL A 56 6.43 23.57 17.12
N GLY A 57 5.77 22.56 17.70
CA GLY A 57 5.40 22.53 19.12
C GLY A 57 4.10 23.26 19.46
N THR A 58 3.32 23.72 18.48
CA THR A 58 1.95 24.23 18.73
C THR A 58 0.92 23.09 18.66
N PRO A 59 -0.23 23.21 19.34
CA PRO A 59 -1.32 22.24 19.24
C PRO A 59 -1.79 22.02 17.79
N GLU A 60 -1.76 23.05 16.95
CA GLU A 60 -2.18 22.95 15.54
C GLU A 60 -1.16 22.20 14.68
N ASN A 61 0.12 22.24 15.03
CA ASN A 61 1.12 21.38 14.42
C ASN A 61 0.84 19.92 14.72
N ASP A 62 0.45 19.60 15.96
CA ASP A 62 0.09 18.24 16.37
C ASP A 62 -1.18 17.77 15.66
N SER A 63 -2.22 18.61 15.60
CA SER A 63 -3.44 18.32 14.82
C SER A 63 -3.16 18.08 13.34
N ALA A 64 -2.25 18.85 12.74
CA ALA A 64 -1.87 18.65 11.34
C ALA A 64 -1.07 17.36 11.14
N ALA A 65 -0.22 16.98 12.10
CA ALA A 65 0.51 15.73 12.08
C ALA A 65 -0.45 14.52 12.18
N GLU A 66 -1.40 14.57 13.12
CA GLU A 66 -2.43 13.54 13.29
C GLU A 66 -3.29 13.39 12.03
N TYR A 67 -3.67 14.50 11.40
CA TYR A 67 -4.40 14.45 10.14
C TYR A 67 -3.61 13.73 9.04
N ILE A 68 -2.32 14.03 8.89
CA ILE A 68 -1.46 13.40 7.88
C ILE A 68 -1.28 11.91 8.18
N GLU A 69 -1.10 11.53 9.44
CA GLU A 69 -1.04 10.13 9.89
C GLU A 69 -2.30 9.37 9.48
N GLN A 70 -3.49 9.89 9.78
CA GLN A 70 -4.75 9.28 9.38
C GLN A 70 -4.89 9.15 7.86
N ARG A 71 -4.41 10.13 7.08
CA ARG A 71 -4.39 10.03 5.61
C ARG A 71 -3.48 8.89 5.13
N PHE A 72 -2.33 8.70 5.77
CA PHE A 72 -1.41 7.60 5.47
C PHE A 72 -1.99 6.23 5.85
N GLU A 73 -2.66 6.12 7.00
CA GLU A 73 -3.36 4.90 7.40
C GLU A 73 -4.46 4.51 6.40
N GLN A 74 -5.23 5.49 5.90
CA GLN A 74 -6.24 5.27 4.86
C GLN A 74 -5.63 4.70 3.57
N PHE A 75 -4.40 5.09 3.25
CA PHE A 75 -3.66 4.56 2.11
C PHE A 75 -2.92 3.23 2.41
N GLY A 76 -3.10 2.66 3.60
CA GLY A 76 -2.44 1.42 4.01
C GLY A 76 -0.93 1.57 4.22
N VAL A 77 -0.44 2.80 4.39
CA VAL A 77 0.97 3.06 4.70
C VAL A 77 1.23 2.64 6.14
N LYS A 78 2.25 1.80 6.33
CA LYS A 78 2.67 1.39 7.67
C LYS A 78 3.53 2.49 8.29
N PRO A 79 3.32 2.82 9.58
CA PRO A 79 4.17 3.78 10.27
C PRO A 79 5.60 3.25 10.35
N ILE A 80 6.56 4.15 10.18
CA ILE A 80 7.98 3.85 10.38
C ILE A 80 8.34 4.11 11.84
N GLY A 81 9.16 3.24 12.44
CA GLY A 81 9.74 3.51 13.77
C GLY A 81 9.03 2.89 14.98
N GLN A 82 8.27 1.80 14.84
CA GLN A 82 7.72 1.02 15.97
C GLN A 82 8.77 0.37 16.91
N ASN A 83 10.04 0.79 16.84
CA ASN A 83 11.13 0.33 17.71
C ASN A 83 11.79 1.54 18.39
N LEU A 84 11.15 2.13 19.40
CA LEU A 84 11.78 2.98 20.41
C LEU A 84 11.12 2.75 21.76
#